data_AF-A0A952EA91-F1
#
_entry.id   AF-A0A952EA91-F1
#
_cell.length_a   1.000
_cell.length_b   1.000
_cell.length_c   1.000
_cell.angle_alpha   90.00
_cell.angle_beta   90.00
_cell.angle_gamma   90.00
#
_symmetry.space_group_name_H-M   'P 1'
#
loop_
_entity.id
_entity.type
_entity.pdbx_description
1 polymer ?
#
loop_
_entity_poly.entity_id
_entity_poly.type
_entity_poly.pdbx_seq_one_letter_code
_entity_poly.pdbx_strand_id
1 'polypeptide(L)' 'MKPSIVIDTNVQIAALRSRRGASFKVISLMDRGLFQLSVSVPLVLEYESVAKRISKSLGITYS' A
#
# COMPACT_ATOMS: atom_id res chain seq x y z
N MET A 1 -23.56 0.83 2.68
CA MET A 1 -22.56 -0.22 2.92
C MET A 1 -21.22 0.29 2.38
N LYS A 2 -20.12 0.20 3.13
CA LYS A 2 -18.80 0.62 2.61
C LYS A 2 -18.21 -0.51 1.75
N PRO A 3 -17.63 -0.22 0.58
CA PRO A 3 -16.97 -1.25 -0.21
C PRO A 3 -15.78 -1.81 0.57
N SER A 4 -15.62 -3.13 0.53
CA SER A 4 -14.45 -3.82 1.06
C SER A 4 -13.43 -3.96 -0.06
N ILE A 5 -12.20 -3.50 0.17
CA ILE A 5 -11.15 -3.51 -0.86
C ILE A 5 -9.89 -4.21 -0.36
N VAL A 6 -9.19 -4.87 -1.27
CA VAL A 6 -7.84 -5.38 -1.06
C VAL A 6 -6.90 -4.49 -1.88
N ILE A 7 -5.81 -4.02 -1.26
CA ILE A 7 -4.84 -3.15 -1.94
C ILE A 7 -3.62 -4.00 -2.33
N ASP A 8 -3.52 -4.34 -3.60
CA ASP A 8 -2.36 -5.02 -4.16
C ASP A 8 -1.05 -4.30 -3.86
N THR A 9 0.04 -5.06 -3.73
CA THR A 9 1.40 -4.57 -3.52
C THR A 9 1.80 -3.50 -4.53
N ASN A 10 1.42 -3.65 -5.80
CA ASN A 10 1.78 -2.69 -6.86
C ASN A 10 1.22 -1.28 -6.59
N VAL A 11 0.02 -1.18 -6.00
CA VAL A 11 -0.61 0.10 -5.63
C VAL A 11 0.17 0.73 -4.48
N GLN A 12 0.58 -0.06 -3.48
CA GLN A 12 1.38 0.45 -2.37
C GLN A 12 2.74 0.96 -2.84
N ILE A 13 3.45 0.18 -3.66
CA ILE A 13 4.74 0.58 -4.24
C ILE A 13 4.60 1.81 -5.12
N ALA A 14 3.58 1.89 -5.97
CA ALA A 14 3.33 3.06 -6.81
C ALA A 14 3.02 4.31 -5.99
N ALA A 15 2.25 4.17 -4.89
CA ALA A 15 1.96 5.25 -3.97
C ALA A 15 3.22 5.76 -3.25
N LEU A 16 4.12 4.87 -2.84
CA LEU A 16 5.40 5.23 -2.20
C LEU A 16 6.37 5.91 -3.20
N ARG A 17 6.31 5.54 -4.48
CA ARG A 17 7.18 6.10 -5.53
C ARG A 17 6.80 7.52 -5.94
N SER A 18 5.52 7.91 -5.84
CA SER A 18 5.07 9.21 -6.34
C SER A 18 3.80 9.69 -5.66
N ARG A 19 3.82 10.95 -5.22
CA ARG A 19 2.67 11.64 -4.62
C ARG A 19 1.65 12.17 -5.65
N ARG A 20 1.93 12.06 -6.94
CA ARG A 20 1.11 12.62 -8.03
C ARG A 20 0.16 11.61 -8.69
N GLY A 21 0.25 10.33 -8.33
CA GLY A 21 -0.51 9.25 -8.95
C GLY A 21 -1.81 8.89 -8.24
N ALA A 22 -2.69 8.16 -8.94
CA ALA A 22 -3.94 7.63 -8.39
C ALA A 22 -3.72 6.71 -7.18
N SER A 23 -2.66 5.90 -7.20
CA SER A 23 -2.29 5.02 -6.08
C SER A 23 -2.04 5.81 -4.80
N PHE A 24 -1.30 6.92 -4.87
CA PHE A 24 -1.08 7.79 -3.72
C PHE A 24 -2.40 8.41 -3.23
N LYS A 25 -3.28 8.81 -4.16
CA LYS A 25 -4.60 9.33 -3.81
C LYS A 25 -5.42 8.29 -3.05
N VAL A 26 -5.48 7.05 -3.51
CA VAL A 26 -6.19 5.95 -2.82
C VAL A 26 -5.66 5.75 -1.40
N ILE A 27 -4.34 5.64 -1.23
CA ILE A 27 -3.73 5.47 0.10
C ILE A 27 -4.01 6.67 1.02
N SER A 28 -3.94 7.91 0.48
CA SER A 28 -4.23 9.13 1.26
C SER A 28 -5.67 9.25 1.76
N LEU A 29 -6.58 8.41 1.24
CA LEU A 29 -8.00 8.41 1.57
C LEU A 29 -8.38 7.31 2.57
N MET A 30 -7.43 6.49 3.02
CA MET A 30 -7.70 5.34 3.89
C MET A 30 -8.41 5.75 5.20
N ASP A 31 -8.01 6.88 5.80
CA ASP A 31 -8.62 7.42 7.03
C ASP A 31 -9.91 8.22 6.80
N ARG A 32 -10.42 8.29 5.57
CA ARG A 32 -11.67 9.02 5.27
C ARG A 32 -12.91 8.14 5.45
N GLY A 33 -12.74 6.87 5.78
CA GLY A 33 -13.85 5.93 5.93
C GLY A 33 -14.62 5.69 4.63
N LEU A 34 -13.98 5.87 3.46
CA LEU A 34 -14.60 5.66 2.15
C LEU A 34 -14.71 4.18 1.76
N PHE A 35 -13.86 3.33 2.33
CA PHE A 35 -13.82 1.89 2.11
C PHE A 35 -13.33 1.19 3.37
N GLN A 36 -13.62 -0.11 3.47
CA GLN A 36 -13.02 -0.99 4.46
C GLN A 36 -11.80 -1.65 3.83
N LEU A 37 -10.61 -1.44 4.41
CA LEU A 37 -9.43 -2.17 3.98
C LEU A 37 -9.50 -3.61 4.50
N SER A 38 -9.46 -4.58 3.60
CA SER A 38 -9.33 -6.00 3.90
C SER A 38 -7.87 -6.40 3.81
N VAL A 39 -7.31 -6.85 4.93
CA VAL A 39 -5.93 -7.33 5.04
C VAL A 39 -5.95 -8.66 5.77
N SER A 40 -5.20 -9.64 5.28
CA SER A 40 -4.96 -10.90 5.97
C SER A 40 -3.49 -11.01 6.39
N VAL A 41 -3.20 -11.76 7.45
CA VAL A 41 -1.83 -12.01 7.92
C VAL A 41 -0.88 -12.50 6.81
N PRO A 42 -1.21 -13.55 6.01
CA PRO A 42 -0.31 -14.00 4.95
C PRO A 42 -0.05 -12.92 3.89
N LEU A 43 -1.05 -12.09 3.61
CA LEU A 43 -0.95 -11.00 2.64
C LEU A 43 0.03 -9.91 3.12
N VAL A 44 0.02 -9.59 4.43
CA VAL A 44 0.99 -8.63 5.01
C VAL A 44 2.42 -9.15 4.90
N LEU A 45 2.65 -10.44 5.16
CA LEU A 45 3.98 -11.04 5.06
C LEU A 45 4.52 -10.99 3.62
N GLU A 46 3.65 -11.24 2.64
CA GLU A 46 4.00 -11.09 1.22
C GLU A 46 4.33 -9.63 0.88
N TYR A 47 3.50 -8.68 1.33
CA TYR A 47 3.72 -7.25 1.11
C TYR A 47 5.03 -6.77 1.70
N GLU A 48 5.32 -7.19 2.94
CA GLU A 48 6.55 -6.84 3.62
C GLU A 48 7.78 -7.38 2.87
N SER A 49 7.75 -8.65 2.44
CA SER A 49 8.84 -9.26 1.67
C SER A 49 9.12 -8.50 0.37
N VAL A 50 8.07 -8.13 -0.36
CA VAL A 50 8.20 -7.35 -1.61
C VAL A 50 8.67 -5.93 -1.32
N ALA A 51 8.10 -5.25 -0.33
CA ALA A 51 8.49 -3.89 0.06
C ALA A 51 9.96 -3.83 0.51
N LYS A 52 10.43 -4.77 1.33
CA LYS A 52 11.83 -4.87 1.77
C LYS A 52 12.78 -5.03 0.58
N ARG A 53 12.43 -5.86 -0.40
CA ARG A 53 13.23 -6.02 -1.63
C ARG A 53 13.35 -4.73 -2.43
N ILE A 54 12.26 -3.94 -2.51
CA ILE A 54 12.21 -2.73 -3.34
C ILE A 54 12.72 -1.50 -2.57
N SER A 55 12.71 -1.50 -1.24
CA SER A 55 13.14 -0.38 -0.38
C SER A 55 14.51 0.21 -0.75
N LYS A 56 15.47 -0.66 -1.11
CA LYS A 56 16.82 -0.26 -1.54
C LYS A 56 16.80 0.59 -2.81
N SER A 57 15.93 0.30 -3.76
CA SER A 57 15.78 1.11 -4.99
C SER A 57 14.95 2.36 -4.79
N LEU A 58 14.18 2.43 -3.70
CA LEU A 58 13.38 3.60 -3.32
C LEU A 58 14.13 4.56 -2.39
N GLY A 59 15.31 4.20 -1.91
CA GLY A 59 16.06 4.99 -0.92
C GLY A 59 15.35 5.07 0.44
N ILE A 60 14.47 4.12 0.75
CA ILE A 60 13.72 4.05 2.01
C ILE A 60 14.44 3.06 2.92
N THR A 61 14.76 3.49 4.14
CA THR A 61 15.35 2.61 5.17
C THR A 61 14.23 2.06 6.06
N TYR A 62 14.32 0.79 6.44
CA TYR A 62 13.43 0.15 7.41
C TYR A 62 14.29 -0.45 8.54
N SER A 63 13.74 -0.47 9.76
CA SER A 63 14.38 -1.00 10.96
C SER A 63 14.18 -2.51 11.11
#